data_AF-A0A938EPE6-F1
#
_entry.id   AF-A0A938EPE6-F1
#
_cell.length_a   1.000
_cell.length_b   1.000
_cell.length_c   1.000
_cell.angle_alpha   90.00
_cell.angle_beta   90.00
_cell.angle_gamma   90.00
#
_symmetry.space_group_name_H-M   'P 1'
#
loop_
_entity.id
_entity.type
_entity.pdbx_description
1 polymer ?
#
loop_
_entity_poly.entity_id
_entity_poly.type
_entity_poly.pdbx_seq_one_letter_code
_entity_poly.pdbx_strand_id
1 'polypeptide(L)' 'MSTPLDSPSLEGTTLTEERLASTDDGDHERFAHYVQKDKIVESAV' A
#
# COMPACT_ATOMS: atom_id res chain seq x y z
N MET A 1 4.91 18.73 35.35
CA MET A 1 4.79 19.41 34.04
C MET A 1 5.30 18.43 32.98
N SER A 2 4.41 17.86 32.16
CA SER A 2 4.80 16.94 31.09
C SER A 2 5.16 17.76 29.86
N THR A 3 6.39 17.68 29.37
CA THR A 3 6.78 18.30 28.11
C THR A 3 6.10 17.56 26.96
N PRO A 4 5.35 18.23 26.08
CA PRO A 4 4.75 17.57 24.94
C PRO A 4 5.87 16.99 24.07
N LEU A 5 5.70 15.72 23.70
CA LEU A 5 6.63 14.97 22.87
C LEU A 5 6.95 15.80 21.61
N ASP A 6 8.25 16.02 21.40
CA ASP A 6 8.82 16.69 20.24
C ASP A 6 8.09 16.22 18.97
N SER A 7 7.61 17.18 18.19
CA SER A 7 7.00 16.96 16.87
C SER A 7 7.77 15.90 16.11
N PRO A 8 7.12 14.94 15.42
CA PRO A 8 7.85 13.87 14.73
C PRO A 8 8.90 14.51 13.83
N SER A 9 10.18 14.32 14.18
CA SER A 9 11.29 14.81 13.36
C SER A 9 11.08 14.25 11.97
N LEU A 10 10.70 15.12 11.04
CA LEU A 10 10.54 14.81 9.63
C LEU A 10 11.92 14.81 8.95
N GLU A 11 12.96 14.38 9.67
CA GLU A 11 14.28 14.12 9.10
C GLU A 11 14.27 12.70 8.53
N GLY A 12 13.86 12.58 7.26
CA GLY A 12 14.17 11.40 6.45
C GLY A 12 13.00 10.50 6.05
N THR A 13 11.74 10.96 6.08
CA THR A 13 10.61 10.11 5.64
C THR A 13 10.28 10.25 4.15
N THR A 14 10.96 11.12 3.40
CA THR A 14 10.77 11.23 1.96
C THR A 14 11.47 10.07 1.26
N LEU A 15 10.67 9.16 0.71
CA LEU A 15 11.16 8.07 -0.12
C LEU A 15 11.82 8.65 -1.38
N THR A 16 13.15 8.63 -1.44
CA THR A 16 13.93 9.19 -2.56
C THR A 16 14.05 8.23 -3.75
N GLU A 17 13.82 6.94 -3.52
CA GLU A 17 13.98 5.89 -4.51
C GLU A 17 12.68 5.08 -4.63
N GLU A 18 12.11 5.03 -5.84
CA GLU A 18 11.00 4.16 -6.15
C GLU A 18 11.49 2.70 -6.13
N ARG A 19 10.89 1.85 -5.29
CA ARG A 19 11.20 0.42 -5.29
C ARG A 19 10.61 -0.23 -6.54
N LEU A 20 11.41 -0.27 -7.60
CA LEU A 20 11.15 -1.05 -8.82
C LEU A 20 11.44 -2.54 -8.58
N ALA A 21 10.86 -3.13 -7.53
CA ALA A 21 10.94 -4.58 -7.38
C ALA A 21 10.17 -5.21 -8.55
N SER A 22 10.82 -6.08 -9.32
CA SER A 22 10.11 -6.98 -10.22
C SER A 22 9.14 -7.79 -9.35
N THR A 23 7.85 -7.67 -9.60
CA THR A 23 6.85 -8.57 -9.01
C THR A 23 7.27 -9.98 -9.40
N ASP A 24 7.82 -10.72 -8.43
CA ASP A 24 8.27 -12.10 -8.61
C ASP A 24 7.10 -12.96 -9.08
N ASP A 25 7.37 -14.06 -9.78
CA ASP A 25 6.38 -14.89 -10.48
C ASP A 25 5.21 -15.38 -9.59
N GLY A 26 5.36 -15.29 -8.26
CA GLY A 26 4.31 -15.56 -7.27
C GLY A 26 3.25 -14.46 -7.10
N ASP A 27 3.42 -13.27 -7.66
CA ASP A 27 2.39 -12.21 -7.60
C ASP A 27 1.20 -12.46 -8.52
N HIS A 28 1.41 -13.26 -9.57
CA HIS A 28 0.34 -13.69 -10.46
C HIS A 28 -0.72 -14.49 -9.72
N GLU A 29 -0.34 -15.29 -8.72
CA GLU A 29 -1.29 -16.06 -7.90
C GLU A 29 -1.96 -15.21 -6.81
N ARG A 30 -1.26 -14.22 -6.24
CA ARG A 30 -1.81 -13.36 -5.18
C ARG A 30 -2.94 -12.46 -5.66
N PHE A 31 -2.85 -12.00 -6.91
CA PHE A 31 -3.85 -11.11 -7.51
C PHE A 31 -4.71 -11.75 -8.61
N ALA A 32 -4.49 -13.02 -8.97
CA ALA A 32 -5.31 -13.73 -9.97
C ALA A 32 -6.82 -13.71 -9.66
N HIS A 33 -7.17 -13.67 -8.38
CA HIS A 33 -8.56 -13.68 -7.90
C HIS A 33 -9.03 -12.32 -7.39
N TYR A 34 -8.23 -11.25 -7.58
CA TYR A 34 -8.66 -9.91 -7.22
C TYR A 34 -9.72 -9.42 -8.20
N VAL A 35 -10.88 -9.03 -7.66
CA VAL A 35 -11.95 -8.39 -8.42
C VAL A 35 -12.29 -7.07 -7.74
N GLN A 36 -12.34 -6.00 -8.52
CA GLN A 36 -12.76 -4.69 -8.02
C GLN A 36 -14.19 -4.79 -7.46
N LYS A 37 -14.41 -4.20 -6.28
CA LYS A 37 -15.69 -4.28 -5.54
C LYS A 37 -16.91 -4.00 -6.42
N ASP A 38 -16.84 -2.97 -7.26
CA ASP A 38 -17.98 -2.53 -8.08
C ASP A 38 -18.42 -3.63 -9.06
N LYS A 39 -17.46 -4.39 -9.61
CA LYS A 39 -17.74 -5.51 -10.54
C LYS A 39 -18.42 -6.69 -9.86
N ILE A 40 -18.18 -6.88 -8.56
CA ILE A 40 -18.83 -7.94 -7.76
C ILE A 40 -20.31 -7.58 -7.55
N VAL A 41 -20.58 -6.31 -7.21
CA VAL A 41 -21.94 -5.82 -6.96
C VAL A 41 -22.78 -5.83 -8.24
N GLU A 42 -22.18 -5.42 -9.37
CA GLU A 42 -22.83 -5.47 -10.68
C GLU A 42 -23.22 -6.89 -11.10
N SER A 43 -22.40 -7.89 -10.77
CA SER A 43 -22.67 -9.29 -11.08
C SER A 43 -23.76 -9.92 -10.19
N ALA A 44 -24.17 -9.25 -9.12
CA ALA A 44 -25.13 -9.76 -8.12
C ALA A 44 -26.56 -9.21 -8.29
N VAL A 45 -26.82 -8.47 -9.37
CA VAL A 45 -28.10 -7.79 -9.67
C VAL A 45 -28.81 -8.41 -10.87
#